data_AF-A0A1B1KCV2-F1
#
_entry.id   AF-A0A1B1KCV2-F1
#
_cell.length_a   1.000
_cell.length_b   1.000
_cell.length_c   1.000
_cell.angle_alpha   90.00
_cell.angle_beta   90.00
_cell.angle_gamma   90.00
#
_symmetry.space_group_name_H-M   'P 1'
#
loop_
_entity.id
_entity.type
_entity.pdbx_description
1 polymer ?
#
loop_
_entity_poly.entity_id
_entity_poly.type
_entity_poly.pdbx_seq_one_letter_code
_entity_poly.pdbx_strand_id
1 'polypeptide(L)'
;MEPVAMHMSDGLINAPTSLLFVVVAVAGLSIAAWRARSELDERTAPMAGLVAAFIFAVQMVNFPILPGVSGHLLGGALAAILVGPYTGMLCVSIVLIVQALLFADGGLTALGANITNMAIIGVVVGYGVAVALRPLVVRQQRLRLRVLGGLAFAAALCGTVAASMGFVLEYAIGGHAMSGDSTSLGAVAAYMLGAHVLIGIGEGLITAVTVTAVAKARPDLVYLLRTAPRRVEVQA
;
A
#
# COMPACT_ATOMS: atom_id res chain seq x y z
N MET A 1 22.80 -16.21 13.34
CA MET A 1 21.64 -16.15 12.46
C MET A 1 21.25 -14.69 12.41
N GLU A 2 21.66 -13.98 11.35
CA GLU A 2 21.24 -12.59 11.14
C GLU A 2 19.71 -12.58 11.00
N PRO A 3 18.98 -11.77 11.78
CA PRO A 3 17.53 -11.69 11.65
C PRO A 3 17.19 -11.24 10.22
N VAL A 4 16.42 -12.05 9.51
CA VAL A 4 15.88 -11.72 8.19
C VAL A 4 14.80 -10.67 8.40
N ALA A 5 15.18 -9.39 8.39
CA ALA A 5 14.23 -8.28 8.44
C ALA A 5 13.53 -8.14 7.08
N MET A 6 12.20 -8.08 7.09
CA MET A 6 11.37 -8.27 5.88
C MET A 6 10.79 -6.93 5.35
N HIS A 7 11.01 -5.82 6.06
CA HIS A 7 10.85 -4.43 5.59
C HIS A 7 12.20 -3.68 5.65
N MET A 8 12.26 -2.40 5.23
CA MET A 8 13.49 -1.61 5.39
C MET A 8 13.98 -1.78 6.83
N SER A 9 15.15 -2.40 6.97
CA SER A 9 15.78 -2.70 8.25
C SER A 9 16.44 -1.47 8.85
N ASP A 10 16.69 -1.53 10.15
CA ASP A 10 17.48 -0.50 10.82
C ASP A 10 18.87 -0.40 10.18
N GLY A 11 19.37 0.84 10.07
CA GLY A 11 20.71 1.12 9.54
C GLY A 11 20.82 1.24 8.02
N LEU A 12 19.74 0.98 7.24
CA LEU A 12 19.77 1.19 5.79
C LEU A 12 19.84 2.66 5.38
N ILE A 13 19.19 3.53 6.14
CA ILE A 13 19.26 4.99 6.00
C ILE A 13 19.87 5.61 7.25
N ASN A 14 20.59 6.72 7.09
CA ASN A 14 21.19 7.43 8.21
C ASN A 14 20.14 8.05 9.14
N ALA A 15 20.56 8.41 10.36
CA ALA A 15 19.67 8.96 11.38
C ALA A 15 18.93 10.24 10.94
N PRO A 16 19.56 11.22 10.26
CA PRO A 16 18.84 12.40 9.74
C PRO A 16 17.71 12.04 8.77
N THR A 17 17.95 11.12 7.83
CA THR A 17 16.94 10.67 6.86
C THR A 17 15.83 9.89 7.56
N SER A 18 16.17 9.00 8.51
CA SER A 18 15.20 8.31 9.35
C SER A 18 14.27 9.30 10.07
N LEU A 19 14.82 10.33 10.73
CA LEU A 19 14.03 11.36 11.41
C LEU A 19 13.14 12.15 10.45
N LEU A 20 13.65 12.51 9.27
CA LEU A 20 12.87 13.17 8.23
C LEU A 20 11.62 12.37 7.87
N PHE A 21 11.77 11.06 7.62
CA PHE A 21 10.63 10.23 7.22
C PHE A 21 9.70 9.88 8.38
N VAL A 22 10.14 9.94 9.64
CA VAL A 22 9.23 9.96 10.80
C VAL A 22 8.35 11.21 10.76
N VAL A 23 8.90 12.39 10.50
CA VAL A 23 8.11 13.63 10.39
C VAL A 23 7.11 13.55 9.25
N VAL A 24 7.53 13.07 8.07
CA VAL A 24 6.65 12.86 6.90
C VAL A 24 5.51 11.90 7.24
N ALA A 25 5.83 10.76 7.84
CA ALA A 25 4.84 9.77 8.26
C ALA A 25 3.84 10.37 9.25
N VAL A 26 4.30 11.04 10.31
CA VAL A 26 3.42 11.65 11.31
C VAL A 26 2.50 12.70 10.68
N ALA A 27 3.01 13.55 9.78
CA ALA A 27 2.20 14.53 9.08
C ALA A 27 1.11 13.86 8.22
N GLY A 28 1.50 12.86 7.40
CA GLY A 28 0.57 12.12 6.55
C GLY A 28 -0.50 11.38 7.35
N LEU A 29 -0.11 10.70 8.43
CA LEU A 29 -1.05 9.98 9.30
C LEU A 29 -1.94 10.90 10.12
N SER A 30 -1.48 12.09 10.49
CA SER A 30 -2.33 13.09 11.14
C SER A 30 -3.46 13.55 10.21
N ILE A 31 -3.13 13.79 8.93
CA ILE A 31 -4.13 14.12 7.90
C ILE A 31 -5.07 12.94 7.67
N ALA A 32 -4.54 11.73 7.57
CA ALA A 32 -5.33 10.52 7.40
C ALA A 32 -6.29 10.29 8.57
N ALA A 33 -5.83 10.42 9.81
CA ALA A 33 -6.65 10.29 11.01
C ALA A 33 -7.79 11.30 11.06
N TRP A 34 -7.53 12.55 10.65
CA TRP A 34 -8.56 13.57 10.57
C TRP A 34 -9.60 13.27 9.48
N ARG A 35 -9.17 12.89 8.27
CA ARG A 35 -10.07 12.63 7.14
C ARG A 35 -10.77 11.28 7.19
N ALA A 36 -10.20 10.26 7.84
CA ALA A 36 -10.81 8.95 8.01
C ALA A 36 -12.15 9.02 8.76
N ARG A 37 -12.39 10.08 9.55
CA ARG A 37 -13.70 10.36 10.16
C ARG A 37 -14.84 10.49 9.14
N SER A 38 -14.52 10.80 7.89
CA SER A 38 -15.50 10.87 6.79
C SER A 38 -15.67 9.54 6.03
N GLU A 39 -14.81 8.56 6.29
CA GLU A 39 -14.81 7.24 5.65
C GLU A 39 -15.30 6.12 6.60
N LEU A 40 -15.10 6.31 7.91
CA LEU A 40 -15.50 5.41 8.97
C LEU A 40 -16.93 5.70 9.45
N ASP A 41 -17.80 4.71 9.27
CA ASP A 41 -19.14 4.61 9.83
C ASP A 41 -19.28 3.29 10.62
N GLU A 42 -20.41 3.07 11.29
CA GLU A 42 -20.66 1.85 12.08
C GLU A 42 -20.48 0.55 11.27
N ARG A 43 -20.64 0.61 9.94
CA ARG A 43 -20.55 -0.55 9.05
C ARG A 43 -19.14 -0.71 8.46
N THR A 44 -18.41 0.38 8.22
CA THR A 44 -17.05 0.32 7.64
C THR A 44 -15.96 0.12 8.68
N ALA A 45 -16.19 0.45 9.96
CA ALA A 45 -15.20 0.20 11.01
C ALA A 45 -14.83 -1.30 11.17
N PRO A 46 -15.79 -2.25 11.22
CA PRO A 46 -15.45 -3.68 11.21
C PRO A 46 -14.71 -4.12 9.93
N MET A 47 -15.06 -3.52 8.79
CA MET A 47 -14.38 -3.80 7.52
C MET A 47 -12.94 -3.32 7.53
N ALA A 48 -12.64 -2.15 8.12
CA ALA A 48 -11.28 -1.66 8.28
C ALA A 48 -10.42 -2.62 9.12
N GLY A 49 -10.99 -3.18 10.19
CA GLY A 49 -10.33 -4.22 11.00
C GLY A 49 -10.04 -5.50 10.20
N LEU A 50 -11.03 -6.00 9.43
CA LEU A 50 -10.86 -7.18 8.59
C LEU A 50 -9.83 -6.96 7.48
N VAL A 51 -9.84 -5.80 6.84
CA VAL A 51 -8.86 -5.42 5.81
C VAL A 51 -7.47 -5.33 6.41
N ALA A 52 -7.30 -4.70 7.58
CA ALA A 52 -6.02 -4.65 8.27
C ALA A 52 -5.51 -6.05 8.64
N ALA A 53 -6.37 -6.92 9.18
CA ALA A 53 -6.01 -8.30 9.52
C ALA A 53 -5.61 -9.12 8.28
N PHE A 54 -6.35 -8.96 7.16
CA PHE A 54 -6.01 -9.60 5.90
C PHE A 54 -4.67 -9.11 5.36
N ILE A 55 -4.43 -7.79 5.34
CA ILE A 55 -3.17 -7.20 4.89
C ILE A 55 -2.01 -7.71 5.75
N PHE A 56 -2.16 -7.71 7.08
CA PHE A 56 -1.18 -8.28 7.99
C PHE A 56 -0.86 -9.74 7.62
N ALA A 57 -1.87 -10.60 7.51
CA ALA A 57 -1.67 -12.02 7.20
C ALA A 57 -0.96 -12.23 5.86
N VAL A 58 -1.29 -11.41 4.86
CA VAL A 58 -0.73 -11.50 3.52
C VAL A 58 0.69 -10.90 3.46
N GLN A 59 1.00 -9.88 4.26
CA GLN A 59 2.35 -9.31 4.41
C GLN A 59 3.32 -10.27 5.10
N MET A 60 2.82 -11.13 5.98
CA MET A 60 3.62 -12.20 6.58
C MET A 60 4.10 -13.25 5.56
N VAL A 61 3.55 -13.25 4.35
CA VAL A 61 4.09 -14.02 3.20
C VAL A 61 5.07 -13.12 2.45
N ASN A 62 6.34 -13.17 2.85
CA ASN A 62 7.41 -12.36 2.27
C ASN A 62 8.58 -13.23 1.79
N PHE A 63 9.43 -12.63 0.96
CA PHE A 63 10.60 -13.27 0.35
C PHE A 63 11.77 -12.28 0.31
N PRO A 64 13.01 -12.69 0.65
CA PRO A 64 14.16 -11.78 0.61
C PRO A 64 14.48 -11.33 -0.81
N ILE A 65 14.67 -10.02 -1.02
CA ILE A 65 15.07 -9.45 -2.32
C ILE A 65 16.53 -8.94 -2.25
N LEU A 66 16.90 -8.08 -1.31
CA LEU A 66 18.28 -7.65 -1.05
C LEU A 66 18.70 -7.94 0.41
N PRO A 67 20.00 -7.91 0.73
CA PRO A 67 20.42 -7.82 2.13
C PRO A 67 19.72 -6.64 2.84
N GLY A 68 18.93 -6.94 3.86
CA GLY A 68 18.14 -5.96 4.63
C GLY A 68 16.84 -5.47 3.98
N VAL A 69 16.47 -5.94 2.79
CA VAL A 69 15.21 -5.57 2.11
C VAL A 69 14.48 -6.82 1.62
N SER A 70 13.20 -6.94 1.93
CA SER A 70 12.38 -8.02 1.39
C SER A 70 11.22 -7.52 0.55
N GLY A 71 10.63 -8.50 -0.13
CA GLY A 71 9.55 -8.38 -1.06
C GLY A 71 8.36 -9.05 -0.46
N HIS A 72 7.33 -8.25 -0.25
CA HIS A 72 6.05 -8.74 0.22
C HIS A 72 4.97 -7.92 -0.43
N LEU A 73 3.74 -8.34 -0.23
CA LEU A 73 2.57 -7.64 -0.72
C LEU A 73 2.37 -6.38 0.13
N LEU A 74 2.03 -5.23 -0.46
CA LEU A 74 1.91 -3.98 0.30
C LEU A 74 0.49 -3.74 0.82
N GLY A 75 -0.53 -4.13 0.07
CA GLY A 75 -1.94 -4.03 0.46
C GLY A 75 -2.53 -2.61 0.38
N GLY A 76 -1.77 -1.61 -0.06
CA GLY A 76 -2.20 -0.20 -0.07
C GLY A 76 -3.40 0.04 -0.99
N ALA A 77 -3.35 -0.43 -2.23
CA ALA A 77 -4.46 -0.29 -3.18
C ALA A 77 -5.71 -1.06 -2.73
N LEU A 78 -5.53 -2.29 -2.23
CA LEU A 78 -6.62 -3.09 -1.68
C LEU A 78 -7.33 -2.36 -0.55
N ALA A 79 -6.57 -1.83 0.42
CA ALA A 79 -7.11 -1.07 1.53
C ALA A 79 -7.91 0.14 1.04
N ALA A 80 -7.31 0.93 0.15
CA ALA A 80 -7.92 2.17 -0.32
C ALA A 80 -9.21 1.94 -1.12
N ILE A 81 -9.26 0.89 -1.94
CA ILE A 81 -10.44 0.55 -2.74
C ILE A 81 -11.61 0.10 -1.85
N LEU A 82 -11.30 -0.69 -0.81
CA LEU A 82 -12.32 -1.29 0.07
C LEU A 82 -12.82 -0.31 1.13
N VAL A 83 -11.92 0.33 1.88
CA VAL A 83 -12.28 1.12 3.07
C VAL A 83 -12.01 2.63 2.94
N GLY A 84 -11.41 3.06 1.82
CA GLY A 84 -11.08 4.45 1.55
C GLY A 84 -9.59 4.75 1.77
N PRO A 85 -9.03 5.75 1.07
CA PRO A 85 -7.60 6.05 1.12
C PRO A 85 -7.10 6.46 2.51
N TYR A 86 -7.86 7.23 3.27
CA TYR A 86 -7.38 7.70 4.58
C TYR A 86 -7.44 6.60 5.63
N THR A 87 -8.52 5.83 5.66
CA THR A 87 -8.67 4.64 6.49
C THR A 87 -7.66 3.58 6.08
N GLY A 88 -7.41 3.42 4.78
CA GLY A 88 -6.40 2.51 4.25
C GLY A 88 -4.98 2.86 4.70
N MET A 89 -4.60 4.15 4.69
CA MET A 89 -3.34 4.63 5.27
C MET A 89 -3.20 4.21 6.74
N LEU A 90 -4.26 4.38 7.53
CA LEU A 90 -4.25 3.99 8.94
C LEU A 90 -4.14 2.48 9.11
N CYS A 91 -4.89 1.69 8.33
CA CYS A 91 -4.82 0.22 8.36
C CYS A 91 -3.40 -0.27 8.09
N VAL A 92 -2.78 0.15 6.97
CA VAL A 92 -1.41 -0.27 6.61
C VAL A 92 -0.41 0.19 7.67
N SER A 93 -0.56 1.40 8.22
CA SER A 93 0.34 1.89 9.26
C SER A 93 0.25 1.10 10.56
N ILE A 94 -0.97 0.74 11.00
CA ILE A 94 -1.18 -0.10 12.18
C ILE A 94 -0.51 -1.46 11.97
N VAL A 95 -0.66 -2.04 10.78
CA VAL A 95 -0.02 -3.31 10.42
C VAL A 95 1.50 -3.19 10.55
N LEU A 96 2.12 -2.16 9.95
CA LEU A 96 3.57 -1.93 10.04
C LEU A 96 4.07 -1.71 11.47
N ILE A 97 3.31 -0.98 12.29
CA ILE A 97 3.63 -0.77 13.71
C ILE A 97 3.61 -2.10 14.46
N VAL A 98 2.59 -2.94 14.23
CA VAL A 98 2.49 -4.26 14.86
C VAL A 98 3.62 -5.18 14.40
N GLN A 99 3.94 -5.19 13.11
CA GLN A 99 5.04 -5.98 12.56
C GLN A 99 6.39 -5.60 13.18
N ALA A 100 6.69 -4.30 13.24
CA ALA A 100 7.95 -3.81 13.81
C ALA A 100 8.05 -4.11 15.31
N LEU A 101 6.96 -3.94 16.08
CA LEU A 101 6.98 -4.09 17.54
C LEU A 101 6.85 -5.55 18.03
N LEU A 102 5.99 -6.35 17.39
CA LEU A 102 5.64 -7.68 17.89
C LEU A 102 6.30 -8.82 17.10
N PHE A 103 6.65 -8.59 15.84
CA PHE A 103 7.21 -9.62 14.96
C PHE A 103 8.67 -9.34 14.59
N ALA A 104 9.23 -8.21 15.04
CA ALA A 104 10.56 -7.73 14.65
C ALA A 104 10.74 -7.70 13.12
N ASP A 105 9.62 -7.47 12.41
CA ASP A 105 9.56 -7.47 10.96
C ASP A 105 9.57 -6.02 10.46
N GLY A 106 10.79 -5.49 10.29
CA GLY A 106 11.07 -4.11 9.93
C GLY A 106 11.78 -3.33 11.02
N GLY A 107 12.57 -2.33 10.62
CA GLY A 107 13.34 -1.49 11.55
C GLY A 107 12.48 -0.45 12.26
N LEU A 108 12.72 -0.23 13.55
CA LEU A 108 12.05 0.84 14.31
C LEU A 108 12.52 2.23 13.86
N THR A 109 13.81 2.36 13.53
CA THR A 109 14.37 3.60 12.96
C THR A 109 13.91 3.80 11.51
N ALA A 110 13.60 2.72 10.79
CA ALA A 110 13.07 2.77 9.43
C ALA A 110 11.53 2.86 9.38
N LEU A 111 10.82 2.83 10.52
CA LEU A 111 9.36 2.76 10.56
C LEU A 111 8.68 3.93 9.85
N GLY A 112 9.21 5.16 9.99
CA GLY A 112 8.70 6.33 9.28
C GLY A 112 8.82 6.21 7.75
N ALA A 113 9.93 5.66 7.26
CA ALA A 113 10.16 5.40 5.84
C ALA A 113 9.21 4.30 5.33
N ASN A 114 9.08 3.18 6.07
CA ASN A 114 8.14 2.11 5.72
C ASN A 114 6.68 2.60 5.65
N ILE A 115 6.24 3.41 6.62
CA ILE A 115 4.93 4.05 6.60
C ILE A 115 4.79 4.99 5.39
N THR A 116 5.80 5.81 5.11
CA THR A 116 5.78 6.73 3.97
C THR A 116 5.62 5.97 2.65
N ASN A 117 6.42 4.94 2.42
CA ASN A 117 6.36 4.16 1.20
C ASN A 117 5.05 3.39 1.06
N MET A 118 4.70 2.60 2.07
CA MET A 118 3.61 1.64 1.92
C MET A 118 2.25 2.22 2.25
N ALA A 119 2.15 2.92 3.37
CA ALA A 119 0.88 3.46 3.83
C ALA A 119 0.53 4.77 3.11
N ILE A 120 1.51 5.62 2.76
CA ILE A 120 1.24 6.89 2.07
C ILE A 120 1.36 6.72 0.55
N ILE A 121 2.55 6.47 0.01
CA ILE A 121 2.79 6.44 -1.45
C ILE A 121 1.95 5.32 -2.10
N GLY A 122 2.06 4.09 -1.59
CA GLY A 122 1.36 2.93 -2.14
C GLY A 122 -0.17 3.12 -2.16
N VAL A 123 -0.73 3.66 -1.09
CA VAL A 123 -2.18 3.95 -0.98
C VAL A 123 -2.59 5.10 -1.91
N VAL A 124 -1.88 6.23 -1.91
CA VAL A 124 -2.23 7.40 -2.73
C VAL A 124 -2.17 7.06 -4.21
N VAL A 125 -1.08 6.42 -4.65
CA VAL A 125 -0.91 6.06 -6.06
C VAL A 125 -1.92 4.99 -6.47
N GLY A 126 -2.06 3.94 -5.66
CA GLY A 126 -3.03 2.88 -5.95
C GLY A 126 -4.46 3.41 -6.04
N TYR A 127 -4.88 4.23 -5.07
CA TYR A 127 -6.21 4.84 -5.10
C TYR A 127 -6.38 5.86 -6.24
N GLY A 128 -5.34 6.63 -6.54
CA GLY A 128 -5.34 7.57 -7.67
C GLY A 128 -5.59 6.86 -9.00
N VAL A 129 -4.91 5.74 -9.24
CA VAL A 129 -5.14 4.88 -10.41
C VAL A 129 -6.55 4.30 -10.39
N ALA A 130 -7.02 3.82 -9.24
CA ALA A 130 -8.36 3.29 -9.09
C ALA A 130 -9.44 4.34 -9.42
N VAL A 131 -9.28 5.58 -8.96
CA VAL A 131 -10.20 6.69 -9.26
C VAL A 131 -10.14 7.06 -10.74
N ALA A 132 -8.95 7.12 -11.35
CA ALA A 132 -8.76 7.45 -12.75
C ALA A 132 -9.43 6.44 -13.70
N LEU A 133 -9.35 5.15 -13.37
CA LEU A 133 -9.92 4.06 -14.18
C LEU A 133 -11.40 3.79 -13.87
N ARG A 134 -11.93 4.31 -12.76
CA ARG A 134 -13.31 4.11 -12.31
C ARG A 134 -14.39 4.40 -13.36
N PRO A 135 -14.30 5.44 -14.21
CA PRO A 135 -15.31 5.70 -15.25
C PRO A 135 -15.54 4.51 -16.19
N LEU A 136 -14.53 3.65 -16.39
CA LEU A 136 -14.64 2.44 -17.19
C LEU A 136 -15.60 1.42 -16.57
N VAL A 137 -15.56 1.26 -15.25
CA VAL A 137 -16.46 0.36 -14.49
C VAL A 137 -17.92 0.83 -14.61
N VAL A 138 -18.15 2.14 -14.55
CA VAL A 138 -19.50 2.73 -14.64
C VAL A 138 -20.08 2.57 -16.05
N ARG A 139 -19.26 2.72 -17.10
CA ARG A 139 -19.68 2.58 -18.50
C ARG A 139 -20.00 1.14 -18.90
N GLN A 140 -19.28 0.16 -18.35
CA GLN A 140 -19.35 -1.24 -18.78
C GLN A 140 -20.19 -2.11 -17.81
N GLN A 141 -21.48 -1.78 -17.65
CA GLN A 141 -22.36 -2.49 -16.68
C GLN A 141 -22.39 -4.01 -16.86
N ARG A 142 -22.39 -4.50 -18.12
CA ARG A 142 -22.40 -5.94 -18.44
C ARG A 142 -21.11 -6.66 -18.04
N LEU A 143 -19.98 -5.96 -17.98
CA LEU A 143 -18.66 -6.51 -17.65
C LEU A 143 -18.10 -5.92 -16.34
N ARG A 144 -18.96 -5.35 -15.49
CA ARG A 144 -18.59 -4.52 -14.34
C ARG A 144 -17.56 -5.19 -13.43
N LEU A 145 -17.77 -6.46 -13.08
CA LEU A 145 -16.84 -7.21 -12.21
C LEU A 145 -15.48 -7.46 -12.88
N ARG A 146 -15.45 -7.75 -14.19
CA ARG A 146 -14.20 -7.95 -14.93
C ARG A 146 -13.39 -6.65 -15.02
N VAL A 147 -14.06 -5.55 -15.34
CA VAL A 147 -13.43 -4.23 -15.41
C VAL A 147 -12.95 -3.77 -14.03
N LEU A 148 -13.73 -4.03 -12.98
CA LEU A 148 -13.33 -3.75 -11.60
C LEU A 148 -12.08 -4.55 -11.20
N GLY A 149 -12.01 -5.84 -11.56
CA GLY A 149 -10.84 -6.67 -11.33
C GLY A 149 -9.59 -6.13 -12.04
N GLY A 150 -9.70 -5.79 -13.33
CA GLY A 150 -8.58 -5.21 -14.09
C GLY A 150 -8.11 -3.86 -13.55
N LEU A 151 -9.04 -3.03 -13.09
CA LEU A 151 -8.72 -1.77 -12.42
C LEU A 151 -8.01 -1.99 -11.09
N ALA A 152 -8.52 -2.91 -10.26
CA ALA A 152 -7.94 -3.23 -8.95
C ALA A 152 -6.53 -3.83 -9.10
N PHE A 153 -6.31 -4.65 -10.13
CA PHE A 153 -5.00 -5.15 -10.53
C PHE A 153 -4.04 -4.00 -10.86
N ALA A 154 -4.44 -3.09 -11.76
CA ALA A 154 -3.61 -1.97 -12.19
C ALA A 154 -3.29 -1.02 -11.02
N ALA A 155 -4.27 -0.76 -10.16
CA ALA A 155 -4.10 0.06 -8.97
C ALA A 155 -3.05 -0.52 -8.02
N ALA A 156 -3.14 -1.82 -7.72
CA ALA A 156 -2.15 -2.50 -6.87
C ALA A 156 -0.76 -2.48 -7.51
N LEU A 157 -0.62 -2.90 -8.78
CA LEU A 157 0.66 -2.90 -9.48
C LEU A 157 1.34 -1.51 -9.45
N CYS A 158 0.60 -0.46 -9.79
CA CYS A 158 1.14 0.91 -9.78
C CYS A 158 1.48 1.39 -8.36
N GLY A 159 0.64 1.06 -7.37
CA GLY A 159 0.90 1.37 -5.96
C GLY A 159 2.17 0.70 -5.44
N THR A 160 2.34 -0.59 -5.71
CA THR A 160 3.51 -1.38 -5.32
C THR A 160 4.80 -0.84 -5.92
N VAL A 161 4.80 -0.56 -7.23
CA VAL A 161 5.96 0.01 -7.92
C VAL A 161 6.28 1.42 -7.41
N ALA A 162 5.27 2.26 -7.20
CA ALA A 162 5.52 3.61 -6.69
C ALA A 162 6.09 3.61 -5.28
N ALA A 163 5.58 2.74 -4.39
CA ALA A 163 6.09 2.59 -3.04
C ALA A 163 7.57 2.15 -3.03
N SER A 164 7.95 1.21 -3.90
CA SER A 164 9.36 0.79 -3.99
C SER A 164 10.27 1.86 -4.58
N MET A 165 9.76 2.70 -5.47
CA MET A 165 10.51 3.88 -5.94
C MET A 165 10.61 4.97 -4.86
N GLY A 166 9.67 5.02 -3.91
CA GLY A 166 9.80 5.79 -2.68
C GLY A 166 11.02 5.36 -1.87
N PHE A 167 11.20 4.06 -1.66
CA PHE A 167 12.41 3.52 -1.02
C PHE A 167 13.70 3.93 -1.76
N VAL A 168 13.71 3.88 -3.10
CA VAL A 168 14.89 4.29 -3.88
C VAL A 168 15.23 5.76 -3.65
N LEU A 169 14.22 6.63 -3.54
CA LEU A 169 14.41 8.04 -3.20
C LEU A 169 14.99 8.21 -1.79
N GLU A 170 14.43 7.52 -0.80
CA GLU A 170 14.93 7.53 0.59
C GLU A 170 16.38 7.07 0.67
N TYR A 171 16.71 6.00 -0.06
CA TYR A 171 18.06 5.46 -0.18
C TYR A 171 19.01 6.44 -0.89
N ALA A 172 18.53 7.20 -1.89
CA ALA A 172 19.33 8.24 -2.52
C ALA A 172 19.63 9.42 -1.57
N ILE A 173 18.73 9.71 -0.62
CA ILE A 173 18.87 10.82 0.34
C ILE A 173 19.87 10.48 1.45
N GLY A 174 19.82 9.27 2.00
CA GLY A 174 20.69 8.90 3.13
C GLY A 174 21.04 7.43 3.24
N GLY A 175 20.91 6.67 2.17
CA GLY A 175 21.28 5.26 2.11
C GLY A 175 22.77 5.04 2.25
N HIS A 176 23.17 4.03 3.03
CA HIS A 176 24.56 3.59 3.12
C HIS A 176 24.60 2.09 2.82
N ALA A 177 25.52 1.67 1.95
CA ALA A 177 25.70 0.25 1.68
C ALA A 177 26.19 -0.45 2.95
N MET A 178 25.44 -1.43 3.45
CA MET A 178 25.78 -2.14 4.69
C MET A 178 27.08 -2.96 4.62
N SER A 179 27.72 -3.05 3.45
CA SER A 179 28.87 -3.93 3.20
C SER A 179 30.06 -3.28 2.47
N GLY A 180 30.21 -1.95 2.48
CA GLY A 180 31.41 -1.30 1.90
C GLY A 180 31.54 -1.38 0.37
N ASP A 181 30.69 -2.14 -0.30
CA ASP A 181 30.58 -2.18 -1.75
C ASP A 181 29.80 -0.97 -2.27
N SER A 182 30.36 -0.28 -3.26
CA SER A 182 29.73 0.84 -3.96
C SER A 182 28.63 0.34 -4.91
N THR A 183 27.54 -0.18 -4.36
CA THR A 183 26.35 -0.51 -5.16
C THR A 183 25.78 0.80 -5.69
N SER A 184 25.79 0.98 -7.01
CA SER A 184 25.30 2.21 -7.63
C SER A 184 23.79 2.37 -7.38
N LEU A 185 23.34 3.62 -7.20
CA LEU A 185 21.90 3.93 -7.06
C LEU A 185 21.08 3.38 -8.24
N GLY A 186 21.66 3.39 -9.44
CA GLY A 186 21.04 2.81 -10.63
C GLY A 186 20.81 1.29 -10.52
N ALA A 187 21.75 0.55 -9.92
CA ALA A 187 21.59 -0.88 -9.67
C ALA A 187 20.48 -1.15 -8.63
N VAL A 188 20.45 -0.37 -7.53
CA VAL A 188 19.37 -0.46 -6.53
C VAL A 188 18.02 -0.16 -7.16
N ALA A 189 17.93 0.90 -7.96
CA ALA A 189 16.70 1.29 -8.65
C ALA A 189 16.21 0.22 -9.64
N ALA A 190 17.09 -0.30 -10.48
CA ALA A 190 16.76 -1.34 -11.46
C ALA A 190 16.27 -2.62 -10.76
N TYR A 191 16.93 -3.00 -9.66
CA TYR A 191 16.56 -4.18 -8.90
C TYR A 191 15.23 -4.00 -8.16
N MET A 192 15.04 -2.86 -7.48
CA MET A 192 13.78 -2.54 -6.80
C MET A 192 12.61 -2.47 -7.79
N LEU A 193 12.81 -1.86 -8.95
CA LEU A 193 11.79 -1.80 -10.00
C LEU A 193 11.45 -3.21 -10.50
N GLY A 194 12.46 -3.98 -10.91
CA GLY A 194 12.26 -5.32 -11.46
C GLY A 194 11.54 -6.26 -10.48
N ALA A 195 12.01 -6.32 -9.24
CA ALA A 195 11.40 -7.14 -8.20
C ALA A 195 9.96 -6.70 -7.89
N HIS A 196 9.72 -5.39 -7.73
CA HIS A 196 8.39 -4.90 -7.34
C HIS A 196 7.37 -4.88 -8.48
N VAL A 197 7.81 -4.94 -9.75
CA VAL A 197 6.91 -5.27 -10.85
C VAL A 197 6.39 -6.70 -10.70
N LEU A 198 7.26 -7.69 -10.42
CA LEU A 198 6.84 -9.07 -10.21
C LEU A 198 5.94 -9.23 -8.98
N ILE A 199 6.31 -8.61 -7.86
CA ILE A 199 5.50 -8.59 -6.64
C ILE A 199 4.17 -7.89 -6.89
N GLY A 200 4.19 -6.75 -7.59
CA GLY A 200 3.00 -6.00 -7.95
C GLY A 200 2.04 -6.76 -8.87
N ILE A 201 2.53 -7.68 -9.70
CA ILE A 201 1.68 -8.60 -10.47
C ILE A 201 0.95 -9.56 -9.51
N GLY A 202 1.67 -10.17 -8.56
CA GLY A 202 1.08 -11.04 -7.54
C GLY A 202 0.05 -10.30 -6.68
N GLU A 203 0.41 -9.10 -6.21
CA GLU A 203 -0.47 -8.21 -5.47
C GLU A 203 -1.68 -7.78 -6.28
N GLY A 204 -1.48 -7.48 -7.56
CA GLY A 204 -2.54 -7.15 -8.50
C GLY A 204 -3.56 -8.27 -8.61
N LEU A 205 -3.11 -9.53 -8.72
CA LEU A 205 -4.01 -10.68 -8.79
C LEU A 205 -4.80 -10.87 -7.48
N ILE A 206 -4.11 -10.82 -6.34
CA ILE A 206 -4.75 -10.95 -5.03
C ILE A 206 -5.75 -9.82 -4.82
N THR A 207 -5.37 -8.58 -5.13
CA THR A 207 -6.24 -7.41 -5.01
C THR A 207 -7.44 -7.51 -5.93
N ALA A 208 -7.26 -7.93 -7.18
CA ALA A 208 -8.35 -8.11 -8.13
C ALA A 208 -9.35 -9.17 -7.66
N VAL A 209 -8.87 -10.33 -7.19
CA VAL A 209 -9.71 -11.41 -6.68
C VAL A 209 -10.47 -10.95 -5.43
N THR A 210 -9.78 -10.36 -4.45
CA THR A 210 -10.40 -9.90 -3.20
C THR A 210 -11.43 -8.80 -3.46
N VAL A 211 -11.09 -7.77 -4.22
CA VAL A 211 -12.02 -6.66 -4.53
C VAL A 211 -13.25 -7.17 -5.29
N THR A 212 -13.07 -8.05 -6.27
CA THR A 212 -14.21 -8.58 -7.03
C THR A 212 -15.07 -9.55 -6.23
N ALA A 213 -14.47 -10.34 -5.35
CA ALA A 213 -15.20 -11.21 -4.42
C ALA A 213 -16.05 -10.40 -3.43
N VAL A 214 -15.47 -9.36 -2.82
CA VAL A 214 -16.20 -8.45 -1.92
C VAL A 214 -17.29 -7.70 -2.69
N ALA A 215 -17.00 -7.18 -3.88
CA ALA A 215 -18.00 -6.49 -4.70
C ALA A 215 -19.16 -7.40 -5.13
N LYS A 216 -18.91 -8.70 -5.33
CA LYS A 216 -19.95 -9.68 -5.65
C LYS A 216 -20.83 -10.02 -4.43
N ALA A 217 -20.23 -10.13 -3.24
CA ALA A 217 -20.94 -10.50 -2.03
C ALA A 217 -21.66 -9.31 -1.36
N ARG A 218 -20.98 -8.16 -1.28
CA ARG A 218 -21.40 -6.95 -0.56
C ARG A 218 -20.88 -5.70 -1.28
N PRO A 219 -21.46 -5.33 -2.44
CA PRO A 219 -21.03 -4.16 -3.20
C PRO A 219 -21.15 -2.84 -2.44
N ASP A 220 -22.04 -2.79 -1.44
CA ASP A 220 -22.21 -1.67 -0.52
C ASP A 220 -21.00 -1.42 0.39
N LEU A 221 -20.13 -2.42 0.56
CA LEU A 221 -18.92 -2.30 1.39
C LEU A 221 -17.69 -1.82 0.60
N VAL A 222 -17.76 -1.72 -0.73
CA VAL A 222 -16.64 -1.23 -1.54
C VAL A 222 -16.67 0.29 -1.63
N TYR A 223 -15.77 0.96 -0.90
CA TYR A 223 -15.70 2.42 -0.85
C TYR A 223 -15.63 3.08 -2.23
N LEU A 224 -14.77 2.56 -3.13
CA LEU A 224 -14.64 3.07 -4.49
C LEU A 224 -15.95 3.02 -5.29
N LEU A 225 -16.91 2.16 -4.96
CA LEU A 225 -18.20 2.09 -5.65
C LEU A 225 -19.26 3.01 -5.00
N ARG A 226 -19.14 3.33 -3.71
CA ARG A 226 -20.09 4.20 -2.98
C ARG A 226 -20.03 5.66 -3.41
N THR A 227 -18.85 6.19 -3.70
CA THR A 227 -18.63 7.61 -4.02
C THR A 227 -19.00 7.98 -5.46
N ALA A 228 -19.82 7.16 -6.14
CA ALA A 228 -20.08 7.31 -7.56
C ALA A 228 -21.11 8.43 -7.72
N PRO A 229 -20.93 9.39 -8.65
CA PRO A 229 -21.97 10.36 -8.89
C PRO A 229 -23.24 9.59 -9.22
N ARG A 230 -24.27 9.69 -8.36
CA ARG A 230 -25.60 9.20 -8.70
C ARG A 230 -26.03 9.97 -9.93
N ARG A 231 -26.32 9.25 -11.01
CA ARG A 231 -26.99 9.86 -12.16
C ARG A 231 -28.32 10.37 -11.62
N VAL A 232 -28.51 11.69 -11.60
CA VAL A 232 -29.84 12.26 -11.36
C VAL A 232 -30.66 11.78 -12.56
N GLU A 233 -31.47 10.74 -12.35
CA GLU A 233 -32.53 10.41 -13.30
C GLU A 233 -33.50 11.59 -13.23
N VAL A 234 -33.38 12.50 -14.20
CA VAL A 234 -34.46 13.42 -14.52
C VAL A 234 -35.58 12.52 -15.04
N GLN A 235 -36.52 12.18 -14.16
CA GLN A 235 -37.80 11.61 -14.56
C GLN A 235 -38.46 12.66 -15.47
N ALA A 236 -38.57 12.33 -16.75
CA ALA A 236 -39.35 13.06 -17.74
C ALA A 236 -40.67 12.32 -17.98
#